data_AF-A0A7J3WZ52-F1
#
_entry.id   AF-A0A7J3WZ52-F1
#
_cell.length_a   1.000
_cell.length_b   1.000
_cell.length_c   1.000
_cell.angle_alpha   90.00
_cell.angle_beta   90.00
_cell.angle_gamma   90.00
#
_symmetry.space_group_name_H-M   'P 1'
#
loop_
_entity.id
_entity.type
_entity.pdbx_description
1 polymer ?
#
loop_
_entity_poly.entity_id
_entity_poly.type
_entity_poly.pdbx_seq_one_letter_code
_entity_poly.pdbx_strand_id
1 'polypeptide(L)' 'MRLKYSESEVKKRNVVLKMETYERLQRYLLELIQKRKTPRVTFDEAINALLDEHEGKLGDEESGNKN' A
#
# COMPACT_ATOMS: atom_id res chain seq x y z
N MET A 1 32.56 -0.87 -16.57
CA MET A 1 31.24 -1.42 -16.94
C MET A 1 30.35 -1.33 -15.71
N ARG A 2 29.40 -0.39 -15.65
CA ARG A 2 28.56 -0.17 -14.46
C ARG A 2 27.18 -0.70 -14.80
N LEU A 3 26.87 -1.92 -14.35
CA LEU A 3 25.52 -2.47 -14.44
C LEU A 3 24.65 -1.63 -13.50
N LYS A 4 23.93 -0.65 -14.09
CA LYS A 4 22.80 -0.05 -13.41
C LYS A 4 21.70 -1.11 -13.43
N TYR A 5 21.49 -1.78 -12.30
CA TYR A 5 20.25 -2.49 -12.05
C TYR A 5 19.12 -1.49 -12.31
N SER A 6 18.38 -1.67 -13.41
CA SER A 6 17.12 -0.98 -13.59
C SER A 6 16.26 -1.38 -12.41
N GLU A 7 15.83 -0.41 -11.59
CA GLU A 7 14.70 -0.60 -10.69
C GLU A 7 13.66 -1.43 -11.44
N SER A 8 13.45 -2.64 -10.92
CA SER A 8 12.53 -3.63 -11.43
C SER A 8 11.27 -2.96 -11.99
N GLU A 9 10.96 -3.19 -13.27
CA GLU A 9 9.76 -2.68 -13.92
C GLU A 9 8.55 -2.99 -13.02
N VAL A 10 8.05 -1.97 -12.31
CA VAL A 10 6.87 -2.13 -11.45
C VAL A 10 5.72 -2.50 -12.36
N LYS A 11 5.34 -3.79 -12.36
CA LYS A 11 4.27 -4.32 -13.21
C LYS A 11 2.94 -3.84 -12.65
N LYS A 12 2.40 -2.77 -13.23
CA LYS A 12 1.10 -2.21 -12.86
C LYS A 12 -0.01 -2.91 -13.65
N ARG A 13 -1.14 -3.17 -12.97
CA ARG A 13 -2.40 -3.60 -13.59
C ARG A 13 -3.52 -2.72 -13.09
N ASN A 14 -4.44 -2.34 -13.98
CA ASN A 14 -5.61 -1.56 -13.61
C ASN A 14 -6.75 -2.49 -13.19
N VAL A 15 -7.47 -2.13 -12.12
CA VAL A 15 -8.68 -2.80 -11.67
C VAL A 15 -9.84 -1.81 -11.75
N VAL A 16 -10.93 -2.20 -12.38
CA VAL A 16 -12.15 -1.38 -12.43
C VAL A 16 -12.99 -1.66 -11.19
N LEU A 17 -13.34 -0.61 -10.46
CA LEU A 17 -14.20 -0.68 -9.28
C LEU A 17 -15.56 -0.06 -9.58
N LYS A 18 -16.60 -0.56 -8.90
CA LYS A 18 -17.88 0.15 -8.82
C LYS A 18 -17.68 1.46 -8.06
N MET A 19 -18.45 2.51 -8.40
CA MET A 19 -18.37 3.81 -7.72
C MET A 19 -18.54 3.68 -6.20
N GLU A 20 -19.51 2.89 -5.74
CA GLU A 20 -19.73 2.65 -4.31
C GLU A 20 -18.50 2.03 -3.62
N THR A 21 -17.82 1.10 -4.29
CA THR A 21 -16.60 0.47 -3.77
C THR A 21 -15.45 1.47 -3.73
N TYR A 22 -15.33 2.31 -4.75
CA TYR A 22 -14.34 3.36 -4.80
C TYR A 22 -14.53 4.40 -3.69
N GLU A 23 -15.76 4.86 -3.43
CA GLU A 23 -16.07 5.79 -2.33
C GLU A 23 -15.77 5.18 -0.95
N ARG A 24 -16.06 3.89 -0.77
CA ARG A 24 -15.66 3.16 0.44
C ARG A 24 -14.13 3.15 0.61
N LEU A 25 -13.39 2.92 -0.47
CA LEU A 25 -11.93 2.93 -0.45
C LEU A 25 -11.37 4.33 -0.12
N GLN A 26 -11.99 5.40 -0.63
CA GLN A 26 -11.61 6.78 -0.30
C GLN A 26 -11.80 7.09 1.19
N ARG A 27 -12.90 6.65 1.80
CA ARG A 27 -13.12 6.81 3.25
C ARG A 27 -12.06 6.09 4.07
N TYR A 28 -11.75 4.86 3.70
CA TYR A 28 -10.70 4.08 4.36
C TYR A 28 -9.31 4.74 4.25
N LEU A 29 -9.01 5.35 3.09
CA LEU A 29 -7.76 6.09 2.90
C LEU A 29 -7.62 7.26 3.89
N LEU A 30 -8.72 7.99 4.17
CA LEU A 30 -8.73 9.05 5.19
C LEU A 30 -8.53 8.51 6.61
N GLU A 31 -9.09 7.35 6.93
CA GLU A 31 -8.85 6.67 8.20
C GLU A 31 -7.40 6.23 8.36
N LEU A 32 -6.79 5.70 7.29
CA LEU A 32 -5.38 5.32 7.29
C LEU A 32 -4.45 6.51 7.48
N ILE A 33 -4.72 7.64 6.83
CA ILE A 33 -3.96 8.88 7.03
C ILE A 33 -3.98 9.28 8.51
N GLN A 34 -5.15 9.20 9.16
CA GLN A 34 -5.28 9.50 10.58
C GLN A 34 -4.54 8.49 11.47
N LYS A 35 -4.68 7.19 11.20
CA LYS A 35 -4.02 6.11 11.96
C LYS A 35 -2.49 6.18 11.85
N ARG A 36 -1.96 6.37 10.64
CA ARG A 36 -0.51 6.39 10.37
C ARG A 36 0.13 7.77 10.60
N LYS A 37 -0.68 8.83 10.82
CA LYS A 37 -0.24 10.23 10.92
C LYS A 37 0.60 10.71 9.72
N THR A 38 0.42 10.08 8.57
CA THR A 38 1.16 10.36 7.34
C THR A 38 0.25 11.08 6.34
N PRO A 39 0.62 12.27 5.84
CA PRO A 39 -0.27 13.08 4.98
C PRO A 39 -0.43 12.54 3.56
N ARG A 40 0.34 11.53 3.18
CA ARG A 40 0.31 10.91 1.85
C ARG A 40 0.16 9.41 2.00
N VAL A 41 -1.03 8.91 1.74
CA VAL A 41 -1.32 7.48 1.57
C VAL A 41 -1.93 7.31 0.19
N THR A 42 -1.38 6.38 -0.57
CA THR A 42 -1.83 6.01 -1.91
C THR A 42 -2.92 4.95 -1.84
N PHE A 43 -3.66 4.77 -2.93
CA PHE A 43 -4.61 3.67 -3.03
C PHE A 43 -3.93 2.30 -2.93
N ASP A 44 -2.73 2.14 -3.48
CA ASP A 44 -1.97 0.90 -3.39
C ASP A 44 -1.64 0.56 -1.92
N GLU A 45 -1.19 1.55 -1.14
CA GLU A 45 -0.94 1.36 0.30
C GLU A 45 -2.22 1.05 1.08
N ALA A 46 -3.33 1.67 0.71
CA ALA A 46 -4.62 1.41 1.34
C ALA A 46 -5.13 -0.01 1.03
N ILE A 47 -5.00 -0.45 -0.23
CA ILE A 47 -5.38 -1.80 -0.64
C ILE A 47 -4.47 -2.82 0.04
N ASN A 48 -3.15 -2.60 0.06
CA ASN A 48 -2.22 -3.49 0.75
C ASN A 48 -2.54 -3.60 2.24
N ALA A 49 -2.84 -2.48 2.91
CA ALA A 49 -3.23 -2.52 4.33
C ALA A 49 -4.50 -3.37 4.58
N LEU A 50 -5.50 -3.30 3.70
CA LEU A 50 -6.70 -4.15 3.79
C LEU A 50 -6.37 -5.63 3.56
N LEU A 51 -5.47 -5.93 2.62
CA LEU A 51 -5.04 -7.29 2.34
C LEU A 51 -4.21 -7.87 3.49
N ASP A 52 -3.28 -7.09 4.05
CA ASP A 52 -2.44 -7.48 5.18
C ASP A 52 -3.28 -7.77 6.43
N GLU A 53 -4.31 -6.95 6.70
CA GLU A 53 -5.27 -7.18 7.79
C GLU A 53 -6.04 -8.49 7.58
N HIS A 54 -6.49 -8.77 6.35
CA HIS A 54 -7.20 -10.00 6.03
C HIS A 54 -6.29 -11.25 6.06
N GLU A 55 -5.04 -11.12 5.62
CA GLU A 55 -4.03 -12.18 5.66
C GLU A 55 -3.45 -12.41 7.07
N GLY A 56 -3.83 -11.59 8.04
CA GLY A 56 -3.34 -11.69 9.42
C GLY A 56 -1.87 -11.27 9.60
N LYS A 57 -1.30 -10.52 8.64
CA LYS A 57 0.11 -10.09 8.63
C LYS A 57 0.42 -8.92 9.56
N LEU A 58 -0.44 -8.61 10.52
CA LEU A 58 -0.22 -7.56 11.54
C LEU A 58 0.72 -8.03 12.68
N GLY A 59 1.67 -8.90 12.37
CA GLY A 59 2.76 -9.30 13.26
C GLY A 59 4.00 -9.56 12.42
N ASP A 60 5.10 -8.89 12.78
CA ASP A 60 6.46 -9.05 12.24
C ASP A 60 6.87 -8.13 11.06
N GLU A 61 6.82 -6.81 11.27
CA GLU A 61 7.82 -5.88 10.71
C GLU A 61 8.54 -5.10 11.82
N GLU A 62 9.03 -5.82 12.83
CA GLU A 62 10.28 -5.47 13.50
C GLU A 62 11.37 -6.43 13.02
N SER A 63 12.16 -5.98 12.03
CA SER A 63 13.51 -6.41 11.63
C SER A 63 13.62 -6.20 10.11
N GLY A 64 14.39 -5.28 9.55
CA GLY A 64 15.56 -4.58 10.02
C GLY A 64 16.49 -4.49 8.80
N ASN A 65 16.82 -3.27 8.36
CA ASN A 65 18.14 -3.04 7.80
C ASN A 65 18.51 -1.55 7.89
N LYS A 66 19.13 -1.20 9.02
CA LYS A 66 20.23 -0.25 9.01
C LYS A 66 21.46 -1.05 8.59
N ASN A 67 21.94 -0.82 7.38
CA ASN A 67 23.35 -0.87 7.02
C ASN A 67 23.55 -0.16 5.68
#